data_AF-P30578-F1
#
_entry.id   AF-P30578-F1
#
_cell.length_a   1.000
_cell.length_b   1.000
_cell.length_c   1.000
_cell.angle_alpha   90.00
_cell.angle_beta   90.00
_cell.angle_gamma   90.00
#
_symmetry.space_group_name_H-M   'P 1'
#
loop_
_entity.id
_entity.type
_entity.pdbx_description
1 polymer ?
#
loop_
_entity_poly.entity_id
_entity_poly.type
_entity_poly.pdbx_seq_one_letter_code
_entity_poly.pdbx_strand_id
1 'polypeptide(L)'
;EIHFTRTTHGIMANITHFCSRTKSRTWGKDGWQKIVVCIIADGRQKVHPRTLNALAAMGVYQDGIAKNIVNQKPVNAHVYEYTTQVSLDPDLKFKGAEKGIMPCQIIFCLKERNEKKLNSHRWFFNAFGRALTPNVCILLDVGTKPGPTALYHLWKAFDQDSNVAGAAGEIKAGKGKGWLGLFNPLVAS
;
A
#
# COMPACT_ATOMS: atom_id res chain seq x y z
N GLU A 1 2.91 -5.77 -11.49
CA GLU A 1 3.11 -6.93 -10.59
C GLU A 1 4.37 -6.79 -9.74
N ILE A 2 5.60 -7.02 -10.25
CA ILE A 2 6.83 -7.01 -9.43
C ILE A 2 7.00 -5.74 -8.59
N HIS A 3 6.81 -4.56 -9.19
CA HIS A 3 6.87 -3.29 -8.47
C HIS A 3 5.77 -3.17 -7.39
N PHE A 4 4.60 -3.71 -7.67
CA PHE A 4 3.47 -3.72 -6.74
C PHE A 4 3.74 -4.65 -5.55
N THR A 5 4.13 -5.90 -5.80
CA THR A 5 4.47 -6.86 -4.74
C THR A 5 5.65 -6.38 -3.91
N ARG A 6 6.66 -5.76 -4.53
CA ARG A 6 7.78 -5.13 -3.82
C ARG A 6 7.33 -4.04 -2.86
N THR A 7 6.41 -3.18 -3.28
CA THR A 7 5.84 -2.11 -2.45
C THR A 7 4.98 -2.68 -1.32
N THR A 8 4.01 -3.55 -1.65
CA THR A 8 3.07 -4.10 -0.65
C THR A 8 3.77 -4.97 0.37
N HIS A 9 4.75 -5.79 -0.04
CA HIS A 9 5.58 -6.55 0.90
C HIS A 9 6.39 -5.65 1.83
N GLY A 10 6.93 -4.54 1.32
CA GLY A 10 7.62 -3.56 2.15
C GLY A 10 6.70 -2.90 3.18
N ILE A 11 5.44 -2.61 2.80
CA ILE A 11 4.42 -2.10 3.72
C ILE A 11 4.15 -3.13 4.83
N MET A 12 3.92 -4.39 4.46
CA MET A 12 3.66 -5.49 5.41
C MET A 12 4.82 -5.67 6.40
N ALA A 13 6.07 -5.62 5.93
CA ALA A 13 7.23 -5.69 6.80
C ALA A 13 7.32 -4.50 7.78
N ASN A 14 6.91 -3.30 7.35
CA ASN A 14 6.81 -2.14 8.24
C ASN A 14 5.69 -2.31 9.27
N ILE A 15 4.54 -2.91 8.91
CA ILE A 15 3.47 -3.23 9.86
C ILE A 15 3.96 -4.23 10.92
N THR A 16 4.69 -5.27 10.51
CA THR A 16 5.38 -6.15 11.46
C THR A 16 6.32 -5.38 12.38
N HIS A 17 7.08 -4.40 11.84
CA HIS A 17 7.92 -3.55 12.67
C HIS A 17 7.11 -2.73 13.67
N PHE A 18 5.99 -2.09 13.28
CA PHE A 18 5.07 -1.42 14.21
C PHE A 18 4.64 -2.38 15.32
N CYS A 19 4.22 -3.60 14.98
CA CYS A 19 3.76 -4.57 15.97
C CYS A 19 4.85 -5.07 16.92
N SER A 20 6.12 -5.03 16.50
CA SER A 20 7.25 -5.42 17.35
C SER A 20 7.61 -4.40 18.44
N ARG A 21 7.04 -3.19 18.41
CA ARG A 21 7.38 -2.08 19.34
C ARG A 21 6.70 -2.22 20.70
N THR A 22 7.10 -3.20 21.51
CA THR A 22 6.54 -3.47 22.85
C THR A 22 6.70 -2.34 23.88
N LYS A 23 7.70 -1.46 23.72
CA LYS A 23 7.93 -0.29 24.59
C LYS A 23 7.17 0.97 24.15
N SER A 24 6.33 0.89 23.12
CA SER A 24 5.53 2.01 22.63
C SER A 24 4.20 2.09 23.38
N ARG A 25 3.72 3.31 23.67
CA ARG A 25 2.35 3.50 24.18
C ARG A 25 1.30 3.24 23.11
N THR A 26 1.63 3.52 21.85
CA THR A 26 0.70 3.44 20.71
C THR A 26 0.76 2.09 20.01
N TRP A 27 1.93 1.45 20.01
CA TRP A 27 2.21 0.26 19.19
C TRP A 27 2.51 -0.96 20.06
N GLY A 28 2.38 -2.15 19.49
CA GLY A 28 2.49 -3.45 20.18
C GLY A 28 1.87 -4.55 19.33
N LYS A 29 1.70 -5.75 19.87
CA LYS A 29 1.26 -6.94 19.11
C LYS A 29 0.01 -6.72 18.22
N ASP A 30 -0.94 -5.91 18.67
CA ASP A 30 -2.20 -5.60 17.96
C ASP A 30 -2.14 -4.26 17.19
N GLY A 31 -0.95 -3.67 17.05
CA GLY A 31 -0.76 -2.39 16.38
C GLY A 31 -1.23 -2.36 14.92
N TRP A 32 -1.26 -3.53 14.27
CA TRP A 32 -1.77 -3.69 12.92
C TRP A 32 -3.25 -3.30 12.78
N GLN A 33 -4.06 -3.42 13.84
CA GLN A 33 -5.48 -3.05 13.82
C GLN A 33 -5.68 -1.53 13.63
N LYS A 34 -4.63 -0.74 13.90
CA LYS A 34 -4.65 0.72 13.75
C LYS A 34 -4.17 1.18 12.37
N ILE A 35 -3.79 0.24 11.49
CA ILE A 35 -3.21 0.54 10.18
C ILE A 35 -4.10 -0.04 9.10
N VAL A 36 -4.61 0.84 8.24
CA VAL A 36 -5.37 0.49 7.04
C VAL A 36 -4.54 0.82 5.81
N VAL A 37 -4.38 -0.15 4.91
CA VAL A 37 -3.70 0.06 3.63
C VAL A 37 -4.75 0.28 2.55
N CYS A 38 -4.77 1.48 1.96
CA CYS A 38 -5.65 1.81 0.84
C CYS A 38 -4.88 1.74 -0.49
N ILE A 39 -5.32 0.89 -1.40
CA ILE A 39 -4.75 0.73 -2.75
C ILE A 39 -5.75 1.31 -3.75
N ILE A 40 -5.37 2.37 -4.46
CA ILE A 40 -6.24 3.00 -5.46
C ILE A 40 -5.68 2.71 -6.87
N ALA A 41 -6.38 1.90 -7.64
CA ALA A 41 -6.08 1.62 -9.04
C ALA A 41 -6.78 2.62 -9.96
N ASP A 42 -5.99 3.31 -10.79
CA ASP A 42 -6.43 4.42 -11.64
C ASP A 42 -6.93 3.95 -13.01
N GLY A 43 -8.12 3.34 -13.02
CA GLY A 43 -8.80 2.88 -14.22
C GLY A 43 -8.69 1.36 -14.41
N ARG A 44 -9.84 0.70 -14.45
CA ARG A 44 -9.98 -0.75 -14.59
C ARG A 44 -9.44 -1.28 -15.91
N GLN A 45 -9.53 -0.50 -16.98
CA GLN A 45 -8.93 -0.87 -18.27
C GLN A 45 -7.43 -0.63 -18.33
N LYS A 46 -6.86 0.11 -17.36
CA LYS A 46 -5.43 0.48 -17.33
C LYS A 46 -4.63 -0.31 -16.31
N VAL A 47 -5.28 -0.85 -15.27
CA VAL A 47 -4.59 -1.71 -14.30
C VAL A 47 -4.02 -2.95 -14.99
N HIS A 48 -2.77 -3.27 -14.69
CA HIS A 48 -2.10 -4.42 -15.30
C HIS A 48 -2.72 -5.74 -14.79
N PRO A 49 -3.09 -6.71 -15.66
CA PRO A 49 -3.75 -7.95 -15.25
C PRO A 49 -2.99 -8.72 -14.16
N ARG A 50 -1.66 -8.84 -14.29
CA ARG A 50 -0.84 -9.48 -13.25
C ARG A 50 -0.86 -8.77 -11.88
N THR A 51 -1.13 -7.46 -11.83
CA THR A 51 -1.33 -6.76 -10.54
C THR A 51 -2.67 -7.17 -9.91
N LEU A 52 -3.72 -7.35 -10.73
CA LEU A 52 -5.00 -7.91 -10.26
C LEU A 52 -4.84 -9.35 -9.78
N ASN A 53 -4.06 -10.19 -10.49
CA ASN A 53 -3.76 -11.55 -10.03
C ASN A 53 -3.04 -11.55 -8.67
N ALA A 54 -2.07 -10.66 -8.46
CA ALA A 54 -1.40 -10.52 -7.17
C ALA A 54 -2.36 -10.08 -6.05
N LEU A 55 -3.27 -9.15 -6.33
CA LEU A 55 -4.33 -8.75 -5.39
C LEU A 55 -5.29 -9.91 -5.08
N ALA A 56 -5.67 -10.69 -6.08
CA ALA A 56 -6.52 -11.86 -5.92
C ALA A 56 -5.83 -12.96 -5.10
N ALA A 57 -4.54 -13.20 -5.34
CA ALA A 57 -3.71 -14.13 -4.57
C ALA A 57 -3.59 -13.73 -3.09
N MET A 58 -3.67 -12.43 -2.77
CA MET A 58 -3.74 -11.94 -1.39
C MET A 58 -5.15 -11.95 -0.79
N GLY A 59 -6.17 -12.35 -1.56
CA GLY A 59 -7.59 -12.37 -1.17
C GLY A 59 -8.31 -11.02 -1.28
N VAL A 60 -7.63 -9.96 -1.72
CA VAL A 60 -8.14 -8.58 -1.72
C VAL A 60 -9.03 -8.28 -2.93
N TYR A 61 -8.88 -9.04 -4.02
CA TYR A 61 -9.60 -8.81 -5.26
C TYR A 61 -10.25 -10.09 -5.78
N GLN A 62 -11.46 -9.97 -6.32
CA GLN A 62 -12.18 -11.07 -6.95
C GLN A 62 -12.58 -10.67 -8.37
N ASP A 63 -12.14 -11.45 -9.34
CA ASP A 63 -12.42 -11.22 -10.75
C ASP A 63 -13.89 -11.55 -11.10
N GLY A 64 -14.42 -10.92 -12.15
CA GLY A 64 -15.79 -11.16 -12.65
C GLY A 64 -16.94 -10.47 -11.89
N ILE A 65 -16.68 -9.90 -10.71
CA ILE A 65 -17.71 -9.20 -9.91
C ILE A 65 -18.00 -7.79 -10.43
N ALA A 66 -16.97 -7.09 -10.92
CA ALA A 66 -17.07 -5.69 -11.32
C ALA A 66 -18.03 -5.48 -12.51
N LYS A 67 -19.02 -4.60 -12.33
CA LYS A 67 -20.03 -4.20 -13.34
C LYS A 67 -19.91 -2.73 -13.71
N ASN A 68 -20.11 -2.39 -14.97
CA ASN A 68 -19.97 -1.00 -15.44
C ASN A 68 -21.20 -0.14 -15.11
N ILE A 69 -22.37 -0.76 -14.94
CA ILE A 69 -23.65 -0.09 -14.68
C ILE A 69 -24.39 -0.89 -13.60
N VAL A 70 -24.94 -0.19 -12.61
CA VAL A 70 -25.82 -0.73 -11.56
C VAL A 70 -27.03 0.19 -11.46
N ASN A 71 -28.24 -0.36 -11.46
CA ASN A 71 -29.49 0.42 -11.42
C ASN A 71 -29.53 1.55 -12.46
N GLN A 72 -29.12 1.24 -13.70
CA GLN A 72 -29.04 2.19 -14.82
C GLN A 72 -28.09 3.39 -14.58
N LYS A 73 -27.26 3.35 -13.53
CA LYS A 73 -26.25 4.36 -13.23
C LYS A 73 -24.85 3.82 -13.51
N PRO A 74 -23.96 4.61 -14.15
CA PRO A 74 -22.59 4.19 -14.36
C PRO A 74 -21.86 4.04 -13.02
N VAL A 75 -21.07 2.98 -12.89
CA VAL A 75 -20.22 2.75 -11.72
C VAL A 75 -18.95 3.59 -11.84
N ASN A 76 -18.61 4.33 -10.79
CA ASN A 76 -17.41 5.15 -10.75
C ASN A 76 -16.18 4.37 -10.24
N ALA A 77 -16.38 3.46 -9.29
CA ALA A 77 -15.34 2.61 -8.73
C ALA A 77 -15.92 1.36 -8.07
N HIS A 78 -15.10 0.33 -7.94
CA HIS A 78 -15.37 -0.87 -7.15
C HIS A 78 -14.47 -0.86 -5.92
N VAL A 79 -15.05 -1.09 -4.74
CA VAL A 79 -14.30 -1.15 -3.48
C VAL A 79 -14.38 -2.56 -2.94
N TYR A 80 -13.21 -3.11 -2.61
CA TYR A 80 -13.03 -4.39 -1.97
C TYR A 80 -12.32 -4.15 -0.65
N GLU A 81 -12.70 -4.89 0.38
CA GLU A 81 -12.07 -4.82 1.68
C GLU A 81 -11.79 -6.23 2.17
N TYR A 82 -10.56 -6.46 2.61
CA TYR A 82 -10.17 -7.75 3.14
C TYR A 82 -9.01 -7.61 4.12
N THR A 83 -9.06 -8.34 5.23
CA THR A 83 -7.93 -8.46 6.17
C THR A 83 -7.10 -9.67 5.77
N THR A 84 -5.95 -9.41 5.16
CA THR A 84 -5.03 -10.47 4.73
C THR A 84 -3.86 -10.62 5.69
N GLN A 85 -3.41 -11.86 5.91
CA GLN A 85 -2.14 -12.15 6.57
C GLN A 85 -1.13 -12.78 5.60
N VAL A 86 -1.40 -12.64 4.29
CA VAL A 86 -0.60 -13.21 3.23
C VAL A 86 0.02 -12.08 2.41
N SER A 87 1.33 -12.18 2.16
CA SER A 87 2.10 -11.27 1.34
C SER A 87 2.81 -12.03 0.22
N LEU A 88 2.90 -11.42 -0.96
CA LEU A 88 3.78 -11.88 -2.04
C LEU A 88 5.09 -11.10 -1.96
N ASP A 89 6.20 -11.81 -1.79
CA ASP A 89 7.52 -11.17 -1.82
C ASP A 89 7.90 -10.76 -3.28
N PRO A 90 9.03 -10.03 -3.48
CA PRO A 90 9.46 -9.64 -4.81
C PRO A 90 9.77 -10.80 -5.76
N ASP A 91 10.03 -12.00 -5.23
CA ASP A 91 10.24 -13.24 -5.99
C ASP A 91 8.92 -14.00 -6.22
N LEU A 92 7.77 -13.38 -5.92
CA LEU A 92 6.42 -13.93 -6.02
C LEU A 92 6.18 -15.16 -5.15
N LYS A 93 6.93 -15.31 -4.05
CA LYS A 93 6.68 -16.35 -3.05
C LYS A 93 5.75 -15.83 -1.97
N PHE A 94 4.81 -16.67 -1.57
CA PHE A 94 3.94 -16.39 -0.45
C PHE A 94 4.74 -16.34 0.86
N LYS A 95 4.39 -15.36 1.71
CA LYS A 95 4.82 -15.20 3.09
C LYS A 95 3.58 -15.01 3.93
N GLY A 96 3.38 -15.86 4.93
CA GLY A 96 2.26 -15.77 5.84
C GLY A 96 2.69 -15.48 7.29
N ALA A 97 1.80 -15.86 8.21
CA ALA A 97 2.01 -15.75 9.65
C ALA A 97 3.29 -16.46 10.11
N GLU A 98 3.67 -17.58 9.48
CA GLU A 98 4.86 -18.37 9.78
C GLU A 98 6.18 -17.63 9.53
N LYS A 99 6.13 -16.55 8.73
CA LYS A 99 7.26 -15.64 8.49
C LYS A 99 7.12 -14.31 9.25
N GLY A 100 6.20 -14.24 10.21
CA GLY A 100 5.96 -13.05 11.02
C GLY A 100 5.21 -11.94 10.31
N ILE A 101 4.52 -12.23 9.20
CA ILE A 101 3.61 -11.26 8.57
C ILE A 101 2.42 -11.04 9.50
N MET A 102 2.19 -9.77 9.87
CA MET A 102 1.03 -9.38 10.65
C MET A 102 -0.20 -9.28 9.75
N PRO A 103 -1.42 -9.49 10.29
CA PRO A 103 -2.64 -9.20 9.55
C PRO A 103 -2.66 -7.72 9.12
N CYS A 104 -3.25 -7.42 7.98
CA CYS A 104 -3.37 -6.08 7.46
C CYS A 104 -4.75 -5.91 6.81
N GLN A 105 -5.51 -4.92 7.27
CA GLN A 105 -6.74 -4.50 6.62
C GLN A 105 -6.36 -3.75 5.33
N ILE A 106 -6.78 -4.31 4.19
CA ILE A 106 -6.54 -3.70 2.88
C ILE A 106 -7.88 -3.30 2.28
N ILE A 107 -7.98 -2.03 1.88
CA ILE A 107 -9.05 -1.51 1.04
C ILE A 107 -8.50 -1.33 -0.36
N PHE A 108 -9.04 -2.06 -1.32
CA PHE A 108 -8.72 -1.90 -2.74
C PHE A 108 -9.84 -1.17 -3.47
N CYS A 109 -9.53 0.00 -4.01
CA CYS A 109 -10.42 0.81 -4.82
C CYS A 109 -9.98 0.75 -6.29
N LEU A 110 -10.79 0.08 -7.11
CA LEU A 110 -10.60 0.00 -8.55
C LEU A 110 -11.51 1.02 -9.24
N LYS A 111 -10.94 2.16 -9.64
CA LYS A 111 -11.69 3.19 -10.39
C LYS A 111 -12.02 2.67 -11.78
N GLU A 112 -13.19 3.03 -12.30
CA GLU A 112 -13.59 2.61 -13.64
C GLU A 112 -12.84 3.44 -14.70
N ARG A 113 -12.65 4.75 -14.45
CA ARG A 113 -11.92 5.64 -15.35
C ARG A 113 -10.51 5.94 -14.86
N ASN A 114 -9.58 6.11 -15.81
CA ASN A 114 -8.25 6.65 -15.54
C ASN A 114 -8.32 8.18 -15.53
N GLU A 115 -8.11 8.78 -14.37
CA GLU A 115 -8.22 10.23 -14.14
C GLU A 115 -6.95 10.84 -13.54
N LYS A 116 -5.83 10.12 -13.61
CA LYS A 116 -4.50 10.52 -13.13
C LYS A 116 -4.38 10.60 -11.60
N LYS A 117 -3.12 10.75 -11.15
CA LYS A 117 -2.69 10.77 -9.74
C LYS A 117 -3.48 11.71 -8.84
N LEU A 118 -3.74 12.95 -9.28
CA LEU A 118 -4.45 13.94 -8.46
C LEU A 118 -5.91 13.51 -8.17
N ASN A 119 -6.59 12.89 -9.12
CA ASN A 119 -7.92 12.32 -8.89
C ASN A 119 -7.83 11.13 -7.92
N SER A 120 -6.82 10.27 -8.03
CA SER A 120 -6.60 9.19 -7.05
C SER A 120 -6.37 9.73 -5.63
N HIS A 121 -5.66 10.86 -5.46
CA HIS A 121 -5.55 11.53 -4.16
C HIS A 121 -6.91 12.04 -3.66
N ARG A 122 -7.78 12.56 -4.54
CA ARG A 122 -9.15 12.97 -4.15
C ARG A 122 -9.98 11.79 -3.66
N TRP A 123 -9.90 10.63 -4.30
CA TRP A 123 -10.53 9.41 -3.79
C TRP A 123 -9.98 9.04 -2.41
N PHE A 124 -8.66 9.11 -2.23
CA PHE A 124 -8.04 8.84 -0.94
C PHE A 124 -8.55 9.79 0.16
N PHE A 125 -8.41 11.10 0.00
CA PHE A 125 -8.74 12.06 1.06
C PHE A 125 -10.24 12.28 1.23
N ASN A 126 -11.01 12.40 0.15
CA ASN A 126 -12.41 12.80 0.22
C ASN A 126 -13.35 11.62 0.46
N ALA A 127 -12.98 10.39 0.10
CA ALA A 127 -13.77 9.20 0.39
C ALA A 127 -13.20 8.45 1.60
N PHE A 128 -12.04 7.82 1.44
CA PHE A 128 -11.49 6.93 2.48
C PHE A 128 -11.00 7.69 3.71
N GLY A 129 -10.34 8.84 3.53
CA GLY A 129 -9.88 9.69 4.63
C GLY A 129 -11.06 10.24 5.45
N ARG A 130 -12.18 10.58 4.80
CA ARG A 130 -13.41 10.98 5.51
C ARG A 130 -14.09 9.83 6.23
N ALA A 131 -14.06 8.62 5.67
CA ALA A 131 -14.70 7.45 6.27
C ALA A 131 -13.89 6.87 7.44
N LEU A 132 -12.57 6.81 7.31
CA LEU A 132 -11.66 6.23 8.30
C LEU A 132 -11.20 7.24 9.36
N THR A 133 -11.26 8.55 9.06
CA THR A 133 -10.79 9.63 9.94
C THR A 133 -9.40 9.38 10.54
N PRO A 134 -8.36 9.10 9.72
CA PRO A 134 -7.04 8.72 10.23
C PRO A 134 -6.32 9.89 10.89
N ASN A 135 -5.52 9.62 11.94
CA ASN A 135 -4.65 10.64 12.54
C ASN A 135 -3.44 10.99 11.64
N VAL A 136 -2.90 10.02 10.90
CA VAL A 136 -1.76 10.19 10.00
C VAL A 136 -2.04 9.46 8.69
N CYS A 137 -1.79 10.13 7.57
CA CYS A 137 -1.86 9.55 6.24
C CYS A 137 -0.45 9.46 5.64
N ILE A 138 -0.06 8.28 5.15
CA ILE A 138 1.19 8.10 4.41
C ILE A 138 0.86 7.77 2.96
N LEU A 139 1.27 8.64 2.03
CA LEU A 139 1.12 8.41 0.60
C LEU A 139 2.38 7.70 0.07
N LEU A 140 2.19 6.58 -0.61
CA LEU A 140 3.28 5.79 -1.19
C LEU A 140 2.98 5.42 -2.64
N ASP A 141 3.87 5.78 -3.55
CA ASP A 141 3.77 5.40 -4.95
C ASP A 141 4.11 3.91 -5.14
N VAL A 142 3.33 3.22 -5.98
CA VAL A 142 3.62 1.85 -6.40
C VAL A 142 4.96 1.83 -7.14
N GLY A 143 5.85 0.95 -6.72
CA GLY A 143 7.24 0.94 -7.17
C GLY A 143 8.22 1.43 -6.12
N THR A 144 7.77 2.13 -5.07
CA THR A 144 8.62 2.51 -3.94
C THR A 144 8.62 1.41 -2.89
N LYS A 145 9.80 0.91 -2.52
CA LYS A 145 9.95 -0.03 -1.40
C LYS A 145 10.30 0.77 -0.14
N PRO A 146 9.42 0.83 0.88
CA PRO A 146 9.79 1.46 2.14
C PRO A 146 10.92 0.67 2.80
N GLY A 147 11.87 1.38 3.42
CA GLY A 147 12.86 0.75 4.28
C GLY A 147 12.19 0.03 5.46
N PRO A 148 12.84 -0.94 6.12
CA PRO A 148 12.20 -1.81 7.12
C PRO A 148 11.49 -1.09 8.28
N THR A 149 11.94 0.12 8.62
CA THR A 149 11.40 0.95 9.71
C THR A 149 10.92 2.32 9.22
N ALA A 150 10.90 2.56 7.91
CA ALA A 150 10.70 3.88 7.33
C ALA A 150 9.32 4.47 7.68
N LEU A 151 8.25 3.66 7.59
CA LEU A 151 6.90 4.13 7.90
C LEU A 151 6.73 4.42 9.40
N TYR A 152 7.41 3.66 10.25
CA TYR A 152 7.45 3.93 11.70
C TYR A 152 8.11 5.26 12.01
N HIS A 153 9.25 5.57 11.40
CA HIS A 153 9.92 6.85 11.63
C HIS A 153 9.13 8.04 11.05
N LEU A 154 8.46 7.86 9.90
CA LEU A 154 7.54 8.86 9.38
C LEU A 154 6.41 9.15 10.37
N TRP A 155 5.74 8.11 10.88
CA TRP A 155 4.72 8.27 11.91
C TRP A 155 5.28 8.89 13.20
N LYS A 156 6.49 8.49 13.61
CA LYS A 156 7.10 8.93 14.86
C LYS A 156 7.36 10.44 14.87
N ALA A 157 7.59 11.07 13.72
CA ALA A 157 7.71 12.52 13.61
C ALA A 157 6.43 13.24 14.09
N PHE A 158 5.25 12.75 13.69
CA PHE A 158 3.96 13.29 14.13
C PHE A 158 3.68 13.02 15.63
N ASP A 159 4.13 11.87 16.13
CA ASP A 159 3.98 11.50 17.54
C ASP A 159 4.93 12.29 18.47
N GLN A 160 6.07 12.78 17.94
CA GLN A 160 7.05 13.55 18.70
C GLN A 160 6.72 15.04 18.80
N ASP A 161 6.07 15.60 17.80
CA ASP A 161 5.72 17.02 17.76
C ASP A 161 4.34 17.22 17.12
N SER A 162 3.37 17.63 17.94
CA SER A 162 2.00 17.90 17.52
C SER A 162 1.88 19.07 16.53
N ASN A 163 2.93 19.88 16.33
CA ASN A 163 2.96 20.95 15.32
C ASN A 163 3.37 20.44 13.94
N VAL A 164 3.83 19.19 13.82
CA VAL A 164 4.22 18.61 12.53
C VAL A 164 2.97 18.23 11.75
N ALA A 165 2.71 18.96 10.66
CA ALA A 165 1.62 18.68 9.73
C ALA A 165 2.05 17.76 8.55
N GLY A 166 3.35 17.54 8.38
CA GLY A 166 3.87 16.75 7.27
C GLY A 166 5.29 16.26 7.50
N ALA A 167 5.60 15.08 7.00
CA ALA A 167 6.93 14.49 6.99
C ALA A 167 7.20 13.83 5.63
N ALA A 168 8.45 13.88 5.17
CA ALA A 168 8.88 13.25 3.94
C ALA A 168 10.07 12.31 4.20
N GLY A 169 10.06 11.14 3.56
CA GLY A 169 11.17 10.20 3.60
C GLY A 169 12.14 10.46 2.46
N GLU A 170 13.42 10.14 2.67
CA GLU A 170 14.42 10.14 1.60
C GLU A 170 14.13 8.99 0.61
N ILE A 171 14.14 9.28 -0.70
CA ILE A 171 13.97 8.28 -1.77
C ILE A 171 15.32 8.07 -2.46
N LYS A 172 15.74 6.81 -2.58
CA LYS A 172 16.96 6.41 -3.30
C LYS A 172 16.62 5.49 -4.46
N ALA A 173 17.30 5.68 -5.60
CA ALA A 173 17.18 4.78 -6.74
C ALA A 173 17.70 3.38 -6.38
N GLY A 174 16.95 2.35 -6.78
CA GLY A 174 17.36 0.96 -6.57
C GLY A 174 18.47 0.58 -7.55
N LYS A 175 19.72 0.56 -7.09
CA LYS A 175 20.90 0.24 -7.93
C LYS A 175 21.06 -1.26 -8.28
N GLY A 176 20.11 -2.11 -7.89
CA GLY A 176 20.18 -3.56 -8.11
C GLY A 176 21.27 -4.27 -7.29
N LYS A 177 21.36 -5.61 -7.45
CA LYS A 177 22.41 -6.42 -6.80
C LYS A 177 23.77 -6.01 -7.34
N GLY A 178 24.75 -5.78 -6.47
CA GLY A 178 26.12 -5.44 -6.86
C GLY A 178 26.24 -4.13 -7.67
N TRP A 179 25.30 -3.20 -7.51
CA TRP A 179 25.24 -1.94 -8.29
C TRP A 179 25.12 -2.14 -9.81
N LEU A 180 24.74 -3.33 -10.29
CA LEU A 180 24.56 -3.61 -11.71
C LEU A 180 23.58 -2.66 -12.40
N GLY A 181 22.64 -2.07 -11.64
CA GLY A 181 21.73 -1.06 -12.15
C GLY A 181 22.45 0.20 -12.65
N LEU A 182 23.64 0.54 -12.14
CA LEU A 182 24.41 1.68 -12.61
C LEU A 182 24.93 1.53 -14.05
N PHE A 183 24.93 0.31 -14.61
CA PHE A 183 25.21 0.14 -16.04
C PHE A 183 24.05 0.59 -16.93
N ASN A 184 22.84 0.76 -16.38
CA ASN A 184 21.75 1.42 -17.07
C ASN A 184 21.86 2.93 -16.83
N PRO A 185 22.09 3.77 -17.88
CA PRO A 185 22.23 5.21 -17.71
C PRO A 185 21.01 5.85 -17.02
N LEU A 186 19.79 5.33 -17.21
CA LEU A 186 18.58 5.83 -16.54
C LEU A 186 18.56 5.61 -15.02
N VAL A 187 19.36 4.68 -14.51
CA VAL A 187 19.47 4.38 -13.06
C VAL A 187 20.72 5.04 -12.45
N ALA A 188 21.73 5.34 -13.27
CA ALA A 188 22.95 6.01 -12.86
C ALA A 188 22.87 7.54 -12.86
N SER A 189 22.01 8.11 -13.72
CA SER A 189 21.69 9.55 -13.77
C SER A 189 20.94 9.97 -12.51
#